data_AF-A0A0J5S323-F1
#
_entry.id   AF-A0A0J5S323-F1
#
_cell.length_a   1.000
_cell.length_b   1.000
_cell.length_c   1.000
_cell.angle_alpha   90.00
_cell.angle_beta   90.00
_cell.angle_gamma   90.00
#
_symmetry.space_group_name_H-M   'P 1'
#
loop_
_entity.id
_entity.type
_entity.pdbx_description
1 polymer ?
#
loop_
_entity_poly.entity_id
_entity_poly.type
_entity_poly.pdbx_seq_one_letter_code
_entity_poly.pdbx_strand_id
1 'polypeptide(L)' 'MCNLSLRKLAVLAISLGVSISVFASDWEYASLKDEENINGNWKKCHYETYSGFRFTINTTEYSCPYSLEVNVELGKWRKR' A
#
# COMPACT_ATOMS: atom_id res chain seq x y z
N MET A 1 5.31 -53.56 -4.75
CA MET A 1 4.71 -53.02 -3.51
C MET A 1 5.72 -52.07 -2.86
N CYS A 2 5.55 -50.76 -3.03
CA CYS A 2 6.43 -49.77 -2.40
C CYS A 2 6.00 -49.57 -0.94
N ASN A 3 6.86 -50.01 -0.02
CA ASN A 3 6.66 -49.86 1.41
C ASN A 3 7.06 -48.43 1.81
N LEU A 4 6.10 -47.49 1.73
CA LEU A 4 6.30 -46.13 2.22
C LEU A 4 6.28 -46.15 3.75
N SER A 5 7.47 -46.02 4.36
CA SER A 5 7.64 -45.88 5.81
C SER A 5 6.86 -44.67 6.33
N LEU A 6 5.86 -44.92 7.20
CA LEU A 6 5.05 -43.90 7.89
C LEU A 6 5.89 -42.78 8.55
N ARG A 7 7.12 -43.09 8.96
CA ARG A 7 8.04 -42.13 9.60
C ARG A 7 8.52 -41.02 8.66
N LYS A 8 8.54 -41.28 7.34
CA LYS A 8 8.96 -40.30 6.34
C LYS A 8 7.83 -39.34 5.91
N LEU A 9 6.57 -39.71 6.17
CA LEU A 9 5.40 -38.87 5.86
C LEU A 9 5.20 -37.73 6.88
N ALA A 10 5.63 -37.90 8.13
CA ALA A 10 5.43 -36.91 9.18
C ALA A 10 6.24 -35.62 9.00
N VAL A 11 7.38 -35.67 8.30
CA VAL A 11 8.28 -34.51 8.13
C VAL A 11 7.84 -33.58 6.99
N LEU A 12 6.96 -34.06 6.09
CA LEU A 12 6.51 -33.30 4.92
C LEU A 12 5.29 -32.39 5.20
N ALA A 13 4.69 -32.44 6.40
CA ALA A 13 3.48 -31.68 6.72
C ALA A 13 3.74 -30.27 7.29
N ILE A 14 5.00 -29.90 7.59
CA ILE A 14 5.33 -28.63 8.27
C ILE A 14 5.57 -27.48 7.26
N SER A 15 5.69 -27.76 5.96
CA SER A 15 6.07 -26.74 4.95
C SER A 15 4.91 -26.00 4.28
N LEU A 16 3.65 -26.29 4.62
CA LEU A 16 2.47 -25.62 4.03
C LEU A 16 1.84 -24.57 4.98
N GLY A 17 2.57 -24.13 5.99
CA GLY A 17 2.10 -23.22 7.02
C GLY A 17 2.58 -21.77 6.87
N VAL A 18 2.94 -21.30 5.68
CA VAL A 18 2.97 -19.85 5.45
C VAL A 18 1.64 -19.51 4.80
N SER A 19 0.61 -19.40 5.63
CA SER A 19 -0.53 -18.56 5.32
C SER A 19 0.05 -17.15 5.17
N ILE A 20 0.49 -16.83 3.95
CA ILE A 20 0.72 -15.45 3.55
C ILE A 20 -0.67 -14.87 3.65
N SER A 21 -0.98 -14.28 4.80
CA SER A 21 -2.12 -13.39 4.96
C SER A 21 -2.04 -12.50 3.75
N VAL A 22 -3.00 -12.63 2.85
CA VAL A 22 -3.24 -11.65 1.81
C VAL A 22 -3.44 -10.36 2.60
N PHE A 23 -2.37 -9.56 2.73
CA PHE A 23 -2.50 -8.18 3.10
C PHE A 23 -3.39 -7.64 1.99
N ALA A 24 -4.69 -7.54 2.27
CA ALA A 24 -5.52 -6.61 1.55
C ALA A 24 -4.73 -5.31 1.67
N SER A 25 -4.06 -4.92 0.59
CA SER A 25 -3.48 -3.60 0.51
C SER A 25 -4.68 -2.68 0.59
N ASP A 26 -5.02 -2.27 1.81
CA ASP A 26 -6.15 -1.40 2.08
C ASP A 26 -5.75 -0.04 1.50
N TRP A 27 -6.10 0.13 0.23
CA TRP A 27 -6.00 1.39 -0.46
C TRP A 27 -7.07 2.28 0.15
N GLU A 28 -6.65 3.25 0.93
CA GLU A 28 -7.53 4.24 1.55
C GLU A 28 -7.67 5.46 0.66
N TYR A 29 -8.86 6.05 0.66
CA TYR A 29 -9.10 7.31 -0.01
C TYR A 29 -8.46 8.46 0.78
N ALA A 30 -7.70 9.28 0.08
CA ALA A 30 -7.20 10.55 0.58
C ALA A 30 -7.69 11.71 -0.26
N SER A 31 -8.17 12.75 0.41
CA SER A 31 -8.63 13.98 -0.22
C SER A 31 -7.57 15.06 -0.10
N LEU A 32 -7.40 15.85 -1.15
CA LEU A 32 -6.56 17.05 -1.12
C LEU A 32 -7.12 18.02 -0.09
N LYS A 33 -6.26 18.51 0.78
CA LYS A 33 -6.57 19.50 1.83
C LYS A 33 -5.99 20.86 1.51
N ASP A 34 -4.77 20.85 0.99
CA ASP A 34 -4.07 22.08 0.66
C ASP A 34 -3.08 21.86 -0.49
N GLU A 35 -2.85 22.93 -1.27
CA GLU A 35 -1.90 22.96 -2.38
C GLU A 35 -1.01 24.20 -2.21
N GLU A 36 0.29 23.97 -2.09
CA GLU A 36 1.31 25.01 -1.96
C GLU A 36 2.21 25.01 -3.20
N ASN A 37 2.40 26.18 -3.80
CA ASN A 37 3.41 26.37 -4.84
C ASN A 37 4.75 26.63 -4.19
N ILE A 38 5.69 25.71 -4.33
CA ILE A 38 6.98 25.77 -3.61
C ILE A 38 8.04 26.51 -4.43
N ASN A 39 8.33 26.04 -5.65
CA ASN A 39 9.32 26.68 -6.54
C ASN A 39 9.24 26.12 -7.98
N GLY A 40 9.31 27.01 -8.97
CA GLY A 40 9.25 26.63 -10.38
C GLY A 40 7.93 25.91 -10.71
N ASN A 41 8.03 24.71 -11.30
CA ASN A 41 6.88 23.87 -11.63
C ASN A 41 6.51 22.88 -10.51
N TRP A 42 7.19 22.92 -9.36
CA TRP A 42 6.89 22.01 -8.25
C TRP A 42 5.76 22.53 -7.38
N LYS A 43 4.82 21.63 -7.10
CA LYS A 43 3.70 21.81 -6.18
C LYS A 43 3.82 20.82 -5.04
N LYS A 44 3.47 21.28 -3.85
CA LYS A 44 3.30 20.45 -2.67
C LYS A 44 1.81 20.24 -2.43
N CYS A 45 1.40 19.00 -2.38
CA CYS A 45 0.02 18.57 -2.22
C CYS A 45 -0.14 17.90 -0.85
N HIS A 46 -0.98 18.47 0.01
CA HIS A 46 -1.30 17.93 1.31
C HIS A 46 -2.58 17.11 1.25
N TYR A 47 -2.51 15.84 1.63
CA TYR A 47 -3.65 14.92 1.62
C TYR A 47 -3.99 14.43 3.01
N GLU A 48 -5.27 14.14 3.21
CA GLU A 48 -5.78 13.51 4.43
C GLU A 48 -6.76 12.38 4.08
N THR A 49 -6.56 11.22 4.69
CA THR A 49 -7.49 10.09 4.60
C THR A 49 -8.71 10.30 5.48
N TYR A 50 -9.77 9.52 5.26
CA TYR A 50 -10.93 9.52 6.17
C TYR A 50 -10.57 9.12 7.60
N SER A 51 -9.56 8.27 7.76
CA SER A 51 -8.99 7.85 9.05
C SER A 51 -8.17 8.95 9.74
N GLY A 52 -7.93 10.09 9.08
CA GLY A 52 -7.17 11.23 9.62
C GLY A 52 -5.67 11.15 9.40
N PHE A 53 -5.18 10.19 8.60
CA PHE A 53 -3.77 10.11 8.23
C PHE A 53 -3.42 11.22 7.23
N ARG A 54 -2.42 12.03 7.58
CA ARG A 54 -1.96 13.16 6.78
C ARG A 54 -0.61 12.89 6.16
N PHE A 55 -0.49 13.18 4.87
CA PHE A 55 0.77 13.05 4.14
C PHE A 55 0.89 14.12 3.06
N THR A 56 2.10 14.23 2.52
CA THR A 56 2.45 15.27 1.55
C THR A 56 3.12 14.62 0.35
N ILE A 57 2.72 15.04 -0.85
CA ILE A 57 3.34 14.64 -2.11
C ILE A 57 3.88 15.89 -2.80
N ASN A 58 5.09 15.81 -3.34
CA ASN A 58 5.62 16.84 -4.23
C ASN A 58 5.45 16.36 -5.68
N THR A 59 4.84 17.17 -6.53
CA THR A 59 4.64 16.86 -7.95
C THR A 59 5.05 18.03 -8.82
N THR A 60 5.44 17.76 -10.07
CA THR A 60 5.70 18.78 -11.10
C THR A 60 4.47 19.06 -11.97
N GLU A 61 3.34 18.44 -11.64
CA GLU A 61 2.10 18.61 -12.38
C GLU A 61 1.52 20.00 -12.22
N TYR A 62 0.75 20.41 -13.22
CA TYR A 62 0.06 21.70 -13.22
C TYR A 62 -0.94 21.84 -12.05
N SER A 63 -1.44 20.74 -11.49
CA SER A 63 -2.36 20.76 -10.34
C SER A 63 -2.25 19.46 -9.54
N CYS A 64 -2.47 19.55 -8.23
CA CYS A 64 -2.64 18.37 -7.38
C CYS A 64 -3.96 17.65 -7.73
N PRO A 65 -3.97 16.30 -7.84
CA PRO A 65 -5.22 15.57 -7.99
C PRO A 65 -6.14 15.79 -6.76
N TYR A 66 -7.42 16.06 -6.99
CA TYR A 66 -8.38 16.32 -5.90
C TYR A 66 -8.52 15.16 -4.91
N SER A 67 -8.37 13.94 -5.40
CA SER A 67 -8.44 12.72 -4.60
C SER A 67 -7.51 11.67 -5.16
N LEU A 68 -6.94 10.84 -4.28
CA LEU A 68 -6.09 9.73 -4.66
C LEU A 68 -6.29 8.55 -3.70
N GLU A 69 -5.80 7.39 -4.09
CA GLU A 69 -5.75 6.22 -3.21
C GLU A 69 -4.34 6.06 -2.65
N VAL A 70 -4.24 5.89 -1.34
CA VAL A 70 -2.98 5.69 -0.63
C VAL A 70 -2.99 4.35 0.08
N ASN A 71 -1.91 3.60 -0.04
CA ASN A 71 -1.64 2.48 0.84
C ASN A 71 -0.55 2.91 1.81
N VAL A 72 -0.95 3.17 3.06
CA VAL A 72 -0.07 3.71 4.11
C VAL A 72 1.00 2.69 4.49
N GLU A 73 0.66 1.40 4.53
CA GLU A 73 1.59 0.32 4.89
C GLU A 73 2.74 0.18 3.87
N LEU A 74 2.44 0.34 2.59
CA LEU A 74 3.41 0.24 1.49
C LEU A 74 4.08 1.57 1.16
N GLY A 75 3.61 2.69 1.74
CA GLY A 75 4.05 4.04 1.38
C GLY A 75 3.80 4.37 -0.10
N LYS A 76 2.77 3.77 -0.71
CA LYS A 76 2.44 3.93 -2.13
C LYS A 76 1.17 4.73 -2.28
N TRP A 77 1.09 5.49 -3.37
CA TRP A 77 -0.12 6.19 -3.77
C TRP A 77 -0.36 6.00 -5.26
N ARG A 78 -1.61 6.12 -5.67
CA ARG A 78 -2.00 6.11 -7.09
C ARG A 78 -3.10 7.14 -7.32
N LYS A 79 -3.05 7.79 -8.47
CA LYS A 79 -4.16 8.64 -8.92
C LYS A 79 -5.37 7.77 -9.22
N ARG A 80 -6.54 8.36 -9.00
CA ARG A 80 -7.78 7.82 -9.53
C ARG A 80 -7.91 8.15 -11.01
#